data_AF-A0A7S4KL45-F1
#
_entry.id   AF-A0A7S4KL45-F1
#
_cell.length_a   1.000
_cell.length_b   1.000
_cell.length_c   1.000
_cell.angle_alpha   90.00
_cell.angle_beta   90.00
_cell.angle_gamma   90.00
#
_symmetry.space_group_name_H-M   'P 1'
#
loop_
_entity.id
_entity.type
_entity.pdbx_description
1 polymer ?
#
loop_
_entity_poly.entity_id
_entity_poly.type
_entity_poly.pdbx_seq_one_letter_code
_entity_poly.pdbx_strand_id
1 'polypeptide(L)'
;HHLKQAFTILQNDDFNIFSGLEQSEAARVREFMIHVVLHTDMSGHFEMETQVKTFLKNKGAENFNENKDSKKLLGSALLHAADISNPSKSFSVARYWSCNINEEFFCQGAKEKELALPISPMCDKTQADTVPAGQIGFINFIVLPYYLVVSEIVPMLMEGPIPTLQENVRLWGLLEGKGVQELVALGVLPSSFAEREKGERKERERVESMLVKMVEKKEKRDKKREEKEEKEGKEEGENEEKEKKEKKKK
;
A
#
# COMPACT_ATOMS: atom_id res chain seq x y z
N HIS A 1 1.33 12.54 -2.18
CA HIS A 1 1.16 12.61 -0.70
C HIS A 1 2.34 12.00 0.06
N HIS A 2 2.70 10.73 -0.20
CA HIS A 2 3.80 10.00 0.48
C HIS A 2 5.14 10.76 0.51
N LEU A 3 5.60 11.28 -0.63
CA LEU A 3 6.84 12.08 -0.71
C LEU A 3 6.82 13.31 0.19
N LYS A 4 5.69 14.01 0.28
CA LYS A 4 5.55 15.19 1.16
C LYS A 4 5.77 14.78 2.61
N GLN A 5 5.10 13.72 3.07
CA GLN A 5 5.27 13.22 4.43
C GLN A 5 6.71 12.81 4.72
N ALA A 6 7.32 12.02 3.83
CA ALA A 6 8.70 11.58 3.98
C ALA A 6 9.66 12.76 4.12
N PHE A 7 9.53 13.79 3.28
CA PHE A 7 10.37 14.98 3.38
C PHE A 7 10.07 15.86 4.59
N THR A 8 8.83 15.91 5.07
CA THR A 8 8.50 16.59 6.33
C THR A 8 9.17 15.89 7.52
N ILE A 9 9.20 14.56 7.54
CA ILE A 9 9.92 13.81 8.60
C ILE A 9 11.42 14.12 8.53
N LEU A 10 12.00 14.13 7.32
CA LEU A 10 13.42 14.41 7.10
C LEU A 10 13.83 15.87 7.40
N GLN A 11 12.88 16.79 7.59
CA GLN A 11 13.18 18.15 8.04
C GLN A 11 13.50 18.23 9.53
N ASN A 12 13.19 17.19 10.30
CA ASN A 12 13.61 17.09 11.69
C ASN A 12 15.05 16.56 11.74
N ASP A 13 15.94 17.31 12.38
CA ASP A 13 17.35 16.97 12.52
C ASP A 13 17.57 15.59 13.18
N ASP A 14 16.71 15.19 14.12
CA ASP A 14 16.76 13.88 14.78
C ASP A 14 16.48 12.70 13.82
N PHE A 15 15.79 12.96 12.71
CA PHE A 15 15.39 11.95 11.72
C PHE A 15 16.04 12.16 10.36
N ASN A 16 16.88 13.19 10.20
CA ASN A 16 17.52 13.50 8.94
C ASN A 16 18.71 12.58 8.69
N ILE A 17 18.43 11.42 8.08
CA ILE A 17 19.44 10.44 7.67
C ILE A 17 20.40 10.94 6.58
N PHE A 18 20.12 12.10 5.97
CA PHE A 18 20.95 12.72 4.93
C PHE A 18 21.79 13.90 5.44
N SER A 19 21.81 14.14 6.75
CA SER A 19 22.55 15.24 7.38
C SER A 19 24.07 15.21 7.10
N GLY A 20 24.63 14.02 6.83
CA GLY A 20 26.04 13.85 6.47
C GLY A 20 26.36 14.06 4.99
N LEU A 21 25.37 14.30 4.13
CA LEU A 21 25.59 14.51 2.69
C LEU A 21 25.87 15.98 2.39
N GLU A 22 26.67 16.23 1.36
CA GLU A 22 26.77 17.58 0.81
C GLU A 22 25.42 18.02 0.21
N GLN A 23 25.18 19.33 0.14
CA GLN A 23 23.94 19.88 -0.39
C GLN A 23 23.65 19.38 -1.83
N SER A 24 24.69 19.20 -2.64
CA SER A 24 24.58 18.70 -4.01
C SER A 24 24.17 17.21 -4.08
N GLU A 25 24.57 16.42 -3.10
CA GLU A 25 24.25 14.99 -2.97
C GLU A 25 22.84 14.81 -2.43
N ALA A 26 22.48 15.55 -1.38
CA ALA A 26 21.13 15.57 -0.84
C ALA A 26 20.10 15.99 -1.89
N ALA A 27 20.42 16.97 -2.74
CA ALA A 27 19.58 17.36 -3.87
C ALA A 27 19.41 16.22 -4.89
N ARG A 28 20.48 15.48 -5.20
CA ARG A 28 20.44 14.31 -6.09
C ARG A 28 19.57 13.18 -5.52
N VAL A 29 19.73 12.87 -4.23
CA VAL A 29 18.94 11.84 -3.54
C VAL A 29 17.47 12.23 -3.56
N ARG A 30 17.16 13.49 -3.22
CA ARG A 30 15.79 14.01 -3.27
C ARG A 30 15.17 13.86 -4.67
N GLU A 31 15.89 14.27 -5.71
CA GLU A 31 15.43 14.15 -7.10
C GLU A 31 15.15 12.68 -7.48
N PHE A 32 16.07 11.78 -7.10
CA PHE A 32 15.93 10.35 -7.36
C PHE A 32 14.74 9.75 -6.61
N MET A 33 14.59 10.04 -5.32
CA MET A 33 13.47 9.58 -4.50
C MET A 33 12.12 10.04 -5.08
N ILE A 34 12.02 11.31 -5.48
CA ILE A 34 10.81 11.84 -6.11
C ILE A 34 10.50 11.03 -7.37
N HIS A 35 11.50 10.80 -8.21
CA HIS A 35 11.32 10.06 -9.45
C HIS A 35 10.81 8.64 -9.20
N VAL A 36 11.49 7.85 -8.37
CA VAL A 36 11.14 6.44 -8.19
C VAL A 36 9.83 6.24 -7.43
N VAL A 37 9.53 7.07 -6.43
CA VAL A 37 8.28 6.94 -5.65
C VAL A 37 7.06 7.35 -6.48
N LEU A 38 7.17 8.31 -7.40
CA LEU A 38 6.06 8.63 -8.30
C LEU A 38 5.73 7.47 -9.25
N HIS A 39 6.70 6.59 -9.52
CA HIS A 39 6.51 5.44 -10.38
C HIS A 39 5.84 4.24 -9.67
N THR A 40 5.57 4.30 -8.35
CA THR A 40 4.75 3.27 -7.69
C THR A 40 3.25 3.41 -8.00
N ASP A 41 2.86 4.47 -8.70
CA ASP A 41 1.49 4.65 -9.16
C ASP A 41 1.15 3.63 -10.27
N MET A 42 0.16 2.77 -9.99
CA MET A 42 -0.29 1.74 -10.92
C MET A 42 -0.84 2.28 -12.25
N SER A 43 -1.26 3.55 -12.32
CA SER A 43 -1.67 4.16 -13.60
C SER A 43 -0.53 4.25 -14.62
N GLY A 44 0.73 4.31 -14.16
CA GLY A 44 1.93 4.33 -14.99
C GLY A 44 2.52 2.95 -15.28
N HIS A 45 1.91 1.86 -14.81
CA HIS A 45 2.50 0.51 -14.88
C HIS A 45 2.89 0.09 -16.31
N PHE A 46 1.95 0.15 -17.25
CA PHE A 46 2.19 -0.28 -18.64
C PHE A 46 3.12 0.67 -19.40
N GLU A 47 3.09 1.96 -19.06
CA GLU A 47 4.05 2.92 -19.61
C GLU A 47 5.46 2.56 -19.19
N MET A 48 5.67 2.28 -17.90
CA MET A 48 6.96 1.87 -17.36
C MET A 48 7.43 0.55 -17.97
N GLU A 49 6.55 -0.46 -18.07
CA GLU A 49 6.86 -1.72 -18.75
C GLU A 49 7.36 -1.48 -20.20
N THR A 50 6.69 -0.60 -20.93
CA THR A 50 7.05 -0.23 -22.31
C THR A 50 8.39 0.50 -22.37
N GLN A 51 8.66 1.41 -21.44
CA GLN A 51 9.94 2.12 -21.34
C GLN A 51 11.09 1.15 -21.08
N VAL A 52 10.92 0.18 -20.18
CA VAL A 52 11.93 -0.85 -19.88
C VAL A 52 12.18 -1.74 -21.10
N LYS A 53 11.12 -2.24 -21.75
CA LYS A 53 11.22 -3.02 -23.01
C LYS A 53 11.99 -2.27 -24.09
N THR A 54 11.67 -0.99 -24.27
CA THR A 54 12.30 -0.13 -25.29
C THR A 54 13.77 0.12 -24.97
N PHE A 55 14.10 0.34 -23.69
CA PHE A 55 15.48 0.46 -23.24
C PHE A 55 16.27 -0.81 -23.55
N LEU A 56 15.76 -1.98 -23.15
CA LEU A 56 16.40 -3.27 -23.38
C LEU A 56 16.67 -3.50 -24.87
N LYS A 57 15.69 -3.23 -25.73
CA LYS A 57 15.83 -3.38 -27.19
C LYS A 57 16.90 -2.46 -27.80
N ASN A 58 16.99 -1.22 -27.32
CA ASN A 58 17.84 -0.20 -27.94
C ASN A 58 19.26 -0.16 -27.36
N LYS A 59 19.42 -0.52 -26.08
CA LYS A 59 20.65 -0.34 -25.34
C LYS A 59 21.18 -1.60 -24.67
N GLY A 60 20.40 -2.67 -24.54
CA GLY A 60 20.83 -3.85 -23.78
C GLY A 60 20.71 -3.69 -22.26
N ALA A 61 20.66 -4.82 -21.56
CA ALA A 61 20.44 -4.89 -20.11
C ALA A 61 21.64 -4.37 -19.30
N GLU A 62 22.84 -4.47 -19.86
CA GLU A 62 24.10 -4.02 -19.25
C GLU A 62 24.18 -2.50 -19.06
N ASN A 63 23.35 -1.74 -19.78
CA ASN A 63 23.48 -0.28 -19.87
C ASN A 63 22.53 0.51 -18.95
N PHE A 64 21.75 -0.16 -18.09
CA PHE A 64 20.83 0.50 -17.15
C PHE A 64 21.53 1.40 -16.10
N ASN A 65 22.86 1.27 -15.91
CA ASN A 65 23.62 2.08 -14.96
C ASN A 65 24.54 3.14 -15.63
N GLU A 66 24.43 3.37 -16.93
CA GLU A 66 25.36 4.25 -17.66
C GLU A 66 25.20 5.74 -17.34
N ASN A 67 23.95 6.21 -17.26
CA ASN A 67 23.66 7.64 -17.14
C ASN A 67 22.48 7.88 -16.18
N LYS A 68 22.25 9.16 -15.85
CA LYS A 68 21.25 9.58 -14.86
C LYS A 68 19.84 9.06 -15.17
N ASP A 69 19.42 9.12 -16.43
CA ASP A 69 18.07 8.72 -16.83
C ASP A 69 17.92 7.20 -16.83
N SER A 70 18.96 6.47 -17.23
CA SER A 70 18.98 5.00 -17.17
C SER A 70 18.91 4.50 -15.73
N LYS A 71 19.63 5.14 -14.80
CA LYS A 71 19.58 4.84 -13.36
C LYS A 71 18.20 5.13 -12.76
N LYS A 72 17.56 6.22 -13.18
CA LYS A 72 16.19 6.56 -12.77
C LYS A 72 15.18 5.52 -13.24
N LEU A 73 15.26 5.11 -14.51
CA LEU A 73 14.40 4.05 -15.06
C LEU A 73 14.63 2.72 -14.34
N LEU A 74 15.89 2.34 -14.10
CA LEU A 74 16.24 1.15 -13.32
C LEU A 74 15.64 1.21 -11.92
N GLY A 75 15.87 2.31 -11.20
CA GLY A 75 15.35 2.49 -9.84
C GLY A 75 13.83 2.43 -9.78
N SER A 76 13.15 3.09 -10.72
CA SER A 76 11.69 3.05 -10.84
C SER A 76 11.20 1.62 -11.10
N ALA A 77 11.82 0.91 -12.04
CA ALA A 77 11.41 -0.45 -12.40
C ALA A 77 11.57 -1.44 -11.24
N LEU A 78 12.71 -1.36 -10.53
CA LEU A 78 12.97 -2.23 -9.38
C LEU A 78 12.06 -1.90 -8.19
N LEU A 79 11.83 -0.62 -7.91
CA LEU A 79 10.94 -0.22 -6.82
C LEU A 79 9.50 -0.64 -7.11
N HIS A 80 9.02 -0.46 -8.34
CA HIS A 80 7.68 -0.89 -8.75
C HIS A 80 7.52 -2.41 -8.67
N ALA A 81 8.51 -3.18 -9.16
CA ALA A 81 8.51 -4.64 -9.04
C ALA A 81 8.43 -5.09 -7.58
N ALA A 82 9.14 -4.39 -6.68
CA ALA A 82 9.13 -4.67 -5.25
C ALA A 82 7.77 -4.35 -4.60
N ASP A 83 7.14 -3.24 -5.00
CA ASP A 83 5.84 -2.79 -4.48
C ASP A 83 4.73 -3.82 -4.79
N ILE A 84 4.73 -4.39 -6.00
CA ILE A 84 3.76 -5.41 -6.42
C ILE A 84 4.21 -6.86 -6.12
N SER A 85 5.17 -7.06 -5.23
CA SER A 85 5.83 -8.37 -5.07
C SER A 85 5.08 -9.43 -4.27
N ASN A 86 3.95 -9.11 -3.65
CA ASN A 86 3.19 -10.06 -2.81
C ASN A 86 2.92 -11.40 -3.51
N PRO A 87 2.49 -11.44 -4.79
CA PRO A 87 2.18 -12.70 -5.45
C PRO A 87 3.42 -13.53 -5.82
N SER A 88 4.63 -12.97 -5.73
CA SER A 88 5.89 -13.70 -6.00
C SER A 88 6.53 -14.29 -4.74
N LYS A 89 5.87 -14.17 -3.57
CA LYS A 89 6.28 -14.82 -2.31
C LYS A 89 5.63 -16.19 -2.17
N SER A 90 6.08 -16.99 -1.19
CA SER A 90 5.42 -18.26 -0.86
C SER A 90 3.92 -18.08 -0.71
N PHE A 91 3.12 -19.08 -1.09
CA PHE A 91 1.66 -18.96 -1.10
C PHE A 91 1.06 -18.47 0.22
N SER A 92 1.63 -18.89 1.35
CA SER A 92 1.21 -18.41 2.67
C SER A 92 1.30 -16.89 2.82
N VAL A 93 2.40 -16.30 2.34
CA VAL A 93 2.64 -14.86 2.38
C VAL A 93 1.78 -14.15 1.34
N ALA A 94 1.72 -14.67 0.12
CA ALA A 94 0.89 -14.11 -0.95
C ALA A 94 -0.58 -14.05 -0.54
N ARG A 95 -1.11 -15.13 0.05
CA ARG A 95 -2.48 -15.19 0.53
C ARG A 95 -2.73 -14.25 1.72
N TYR A 96 -1.81 -14.20 2.69
CA TYR A 96 -1.93 -13.29 3.82
C TYR A 96 -2.09 -11.83 3.35
N TRP A 97 -1.22 -11.37 2.45
CA TRP A 97 -1.28 -10.01 1.91
C TRP A 97 -2.49 -9.79 1.01
N SER A 98 -2.89 -10.78 0.19
CA SER A 98 -4.13 -10.72 -0.58
C SER A 98 -5.35 -10.51 0.32
N CYS A 99 -5.46 -11.23 1.44
CA CYS A 99 -6.54 -11.02 2.40
C CYS A 99 -6.50 -9.64 3.07
N ASN A 100 -5.33 -9.04 3.29
CA ASN A 100 -5.23 -7.66 3.79
C ASN A 100 -5.72 -6.64 2.77
N ILE A 101 -5.23 -6.71 1.54
CA ILE A 101 -5.59 -5.78 0.47
C ILE A 101 -7.09 -5.86 0.14
N ASN A 102 -7.67 -7.06 0.08
CA ASN A 102 -9.11 -7.19 -0.19
C ASN A 102 -9.97 -6.63 0.96
N GLU A 103 -9.53 -6.74 2.21
CA GLU A 103 -10.27 -6.11 3.32
C GLU A 103 -10.23 -4.58 3.20
N GLU A 104 -9.10 -4.01 2.78
CA GLU A 104 -9.00 -2.56 2.48
C GLU A 104 -9.97 -2.16 1.35
N PHE A 105 -10.05 -2.93 0.26
CA PHE A 105 -11.01 -2.70 -0.82
C PHE A 105 -12.47 -2.79 -0.33
N PHE A 106 -12.79 -3.78 0.50
CA PHE A 106 -14.13 -3.92 1.05
C PHE A 106 -14.49 -2.77 2.00
N CYS A 107 -13.53 -2.29 2.79
CA CYS A 107 -13.70 -1.10 3.62
C CYS A 107 -13.95 0.15 2.77
N GLN A 108 -13.23 0.30 1.65
CA GLN A 108 -13.48 1.37 0.69
C GLN A 108 -14.89 1.28 0.12
N GLY A 109 -15.32 0.11 -0.37
CA GLY A 109 -16.65 -0.07 -0.93
C GLY A 109 -17.78 0.17 0.07
N ALA A 110 -17.58 -0.23 1.34
CA ALA A 110 -18.50 0.11 2.42
C ALA A 110 -18.61 1.62 2.62
N LYS A 111 -17.48 2.35 2.56
CA LYS A 111 -17.48 3.81 2.69
C LYS A 111 -18.09 4.52 1.48
N GLU A 112 -17.80 4.04 0.28
CA GLU A 112 -18.43 4.53 -0.96
C GLU A 112 -19.95 4.40 -0.89
N LYS A 113 -20.45 3.25 -0.43
CA LYS A 113 -21.88 3.02 -0.22
C LYS A 113 -22.49 3.97 0.82
N GLU A 114 -21.82 4.20 1.95
CA GLU A 114 -22.25 5.16 2.97
C GLU A 114 -22.36 6.59 2.41
N LEU A 115 -21.42 6.96 1.54
CA LEU A 115 -21.37 8.26 0.87
C LEU A 115 -22.27 8.35 -0.37
N ALA A 116 -23.07 7.32 -0.66
CA ALA A 116 -23.90 7.21 -1.86
C ALA A 116 -23.11 7.34 -3.18
N LEU A 117 -21.85 6.89 -3.19
CA LEU A 117 -21.01 6.79 -4.38
C LEU A 117 -21.18 5.40 -5.04
N PRO A 118 -20.93 5.30 -6.36
CA PRO A 118 -20.79 3.99 -7.00
C PRO A 118 -19.68 3.19 -6.34
N ILE A 119 -19.95 1.92 -6.00
CA ILE A 119 -18.94 1.03 -5.43
C ILE A 119 -17.92 0.70 -6.52
N SER A 120 -16.65 0.93 -6.22
CA SER A 120 -15.53 0.64 -7.11
C SER A 120 -15.45 -0.85 -7.44
N PRO A 121 -14.98 -1.24 -8.64
CA PRO A 121 -14.71 -2.65 -8.95
C PRO A 121 -13.86 -3.31 -7.86
N MET A 122 -14.14 -4.60 -7.56
CA MET A 122 -13.45 -5.39 -6.51
C MET A 122 -13.71 -4.94 -5.06
N CYS A 123 -14.41 -3.82 -4.84
CA CYS A 123 -14.65 -3.28 -3.49
C CYS A 123 -15.96 -3.78 -2.86
N ASP A 124 -16.73 -4.61 -3.55
CA ASP A 124 -17.96 -5.20 -3.02
C ASP A 124 -17.67 -6.50 -2.25
N LYS A 125 -17.86 -6.47 -0.92
CA LYS A 125 -17.66 -7.63 -0.03
C LYS A 125 -18.56 -8.82 -0.36
N THR A 126 -19.67 -8.61 -1.07
CA THR A 126 -20.53 -9.71 -1.54
C THR A 126 -19.88 -10.57 -2.62
N GLN A 127 -18.81 -10.07 -3.25
CA GLN A 127 -18.03 -10.75 -4.28
C GLN A 127 -16.74 -11.39 -3.73
N ALA A 128 -16.65 -11.62 -2.41
CA ALA A 128 -15.45 -12.15 -1.77
C ALA A 128 -15.04 -13.56 -2.28
N ASP A 129 -15.98 -14.31 -2.85
CA ASP A 129 -15.75 -15.58 -3.53
C ASP A 129 -14.95 -15.44 -4.82
N THR A 130 -14.92 -14.25 -5.44
CA THR A 130 -14.15 -13.96 -6.66
C THR A 130 -12.68 -13.63 -6.41
N VAL A 131 -12.26 -13.52 -5.14
CA VAL A 131 -10.87 -13.17 -4.78
C VAL A 131 -9.84 -14.09 -5.44
N PRO A 132 -9.97 -15.43 -5.44
CA PRO A 132 -9.03 -16.30 -6.13
C PRO A 132 -8.88 -15.97 -7.63
N ALA A 133 -10.00 -15.79 -8.34
CA ALA A 133 -9.99 -15.40 -9.75
C ALA A 133 -9.33 -14.04 -9.97
N GLY A 134 -9.60 -13.07 -9.09
CA GLY A 134 -8.95 -11.77 -9.09
C GLY A 134 -7.43 -11.84 -8.92
N GLN A 135 -6.93 -12.72 -8.03
CA GLN A 135 -5.50 -12.94 -7.84
C GLN A 135 -4.84 -13.59 -9.06
N ILE A 136 -5.51 -14.58 -9.67
CA ILE A 136 -5.04 -15.19 -10.93
C ILE A 136 -4.93 -14.14 -12.03
N GLY A 137 -5.96 -13.29 -12.17
CA GLY A 137 -5.95 -12.18 -13.13
C GLY A 137 -4.81 -11.19 -12.87
N PHE A 138 -4.64 -10.76 -11.62
CA PHE A 138 -3.57 -9.83 -11.25
C PHE A 138 -2.17 -10.41 -11.55
N ILE A 139 -1.93 -11.69 -11.25
CA ILE A 139 -0.66 -12.34 -11.58
C ILE A 139 -0.46 -12.38 -13.10
N ASN A 140 -1.44 -12.89 -13.84
CA ASN A 140 -1.27 -13.15 -15.28
C ASN A 140 -1.19 -11.89 -16.13
N PHE A 141 -1.88 -10.81 -15.73
CA PHE A 141 -1.99 -9.61 -16.56
C PHE A 141 -1.15 -8.43 -16.07
N ILE A 142 -0.72 -8.42 -14.80
CA ILE A 142 0.05 -7.32 -14.22
C ILE A 142 1.44 -7.81 -13.81
N VAL A 143 1.51 -8.76 -12.87
CA VAL A 143 2.79 -9.06 -12.20
C VAL A 143 3.72 -9.88 -13.10
N LEU A 144 3.23 -10.98 -13.68
CA LEU A 144 4.06 -11.89 -14.48
C LEU A 144 4.63 -11.23 -15.75
N PRO A 145 3.84 -10.50 -16.58
CA PRO A 145 4.38 -9.80 -17.74
C PRO A 145 5.48 -8.80 -17.35
N TYR A 146 5.25 -8.04 -16.28
CA TYR A 146 6.21 -7.07 -15.78
C TYR A 146 7.49 -7.73 -15.26
N TYR A 147 7.36 -8.82 -14.49
CA TYR A 147 8.51 -9.56 -13.95
C TYR A 147 9.35 -10.19 -15.06
N LEU A 148 8.73 -10.70 -16.13
CA LEU A 148 9.47 -11.23 -17.29
C LEU A 148 10.36 -10.15 -17.94
N VAL A 149 9.85 -8.93 -18.10
CA VAL A 149 10.63 -7.81 -18.65
C VAL A 149 11.77 -7.44 -17.70
N VAL A 150 11.49 -7.27 -16.41
CA VAL A 150 12.50 -6.90 -15.42
C VAL A 150 13.54 -8.01 -15.25
N SER A 151 13.19 -9.27 -15.53
CA SER A 151 14.12 -10.40 -15.43
C SER A 151 15.28 -10.34 -16.42
N GLU A 152 15.13 -9.61 -17.53
CA GLU A 152 16.25 -9.36 -18.45
C GLU A 152 17.35 -8.50 -17.79
N ILE A 153 16.98 -7.69 -16.79
CA ILE A 153 17.90 -6.87 -16.00
C ILE A 153 18.32 -7.60 -14.72
N VAL A 154 17.39 -8.33 -14.10
CA VAL A 154 17.60 -9.07 -12.86
C VAL A 154 17.28 -10.56 -13.08
N PRO A 155 18.22 -11.34 -13.64
CA PRO A 155 17.97 -12.74 -14.00
C PRO A 155 17.51 -13.63 -12.84
N MET A 156 17.87 -13.28 -11.59
CA MET A 156 17.42 -13.97 -10.38
C MET A 156 15.89 -14.05 -10.25
N LEU A 157 15.14 -13.17 -10.92
CA LEU A 157 13.66 -13.27 -10.96
C LEU A 157 13.19 -14.58 -11.63
N MET A 158 13.95 -15.11 -12.59
CA MET A 158 13.64 -16.37 -13.30
C MET A 158 13.84 -17.61 -12.42
N GLU A 159 14.70 -17.53 -11.40
CA GLU A 159 15.08 -18.68 -10.58
C GLU A 159 14.15 -18.89 -9.38
N GLY A 160 13.44 -17.86 -8.93
CA GLY A 160 12.59 -17.95 -7.73
C GLY A 160 11.24 -17.26 -7.87
N PRO A 161 11.20 -15.91 -7.98
CA PRO A 161 9.95 -15.15 -8.02
C PRO A 161 8.99 -15.57 -9.14
N ILE A 162 9.47 -15.77 -10.37
CA ILE A 162 8.62 -16.14 -11.52
C ILE A 162 8.05 -17.57 -11.38
N PRO A 163 8.85 -18.60 -11.06
CA PRO A 163 8.30 -19.92 -10.72
C PRO A 163 7.28 -19.87 -9.57
N THR A 164 7.52 -19.02 -8.57
CA THR A 164 6.60 -18.84 -7.43
C THR A 164 5.28 -18.21 -7.86
N LEU A 165 5.28 -17.25 -8.79
CA LEU A 165 4.06 -16.67 -9.38
C LEU A 165 3.21 -17.76 -10.05
N GLN A 166 3.84 -18.62 -10.85
CA GLN A 166 3.16 -19.72 -11.56
C GLN A 166 2.56 -20.73 -10.57
N GLU A 167 3.30 -21.12 -9.54
CA GLU A 167 2.79 -22.01 -8.49
C GLU A 167 1.64 -21.37 -7.71
N ASN A 168 1.73 -20.07 -7.41
CA ASN A 168 0.65 -19.35 -6.75
C ASN A 168 -0.61 -19.26 -7.61
N VAL A 169 -0.50 -19.10 -8.93
CA VAL A 169 -1.65 -19.18 -9.86
C VAL A 169 -2.33 -20.54 -9.74
N ARG A 170 -1.55 -21.63 -9.74
CA ARG A 170 -2.08 -23.00 -9.57
C ARG A 170 -2.81 -23.15 -8.23
N LEU A 171 -2.21 -22.67 -7.14
CA LEU A 171 -2.78 -22.77 -5.80
C LEU A 171 -4.04 -21.92 -5.62
N TRP A 172 -4.09 -20.72 -6.22
CA TRP A 172 -5.30 -19.90 -6.28
C TRP A 172 -6.42 -20.59 -7.08
N GLY A 173 -6.10 -21.21 -8.22
CA GLY A 173 -7.08 -21.96 -9.01
C GLY A 173 -7.65 -23.16 -8.25
N LEU A 174 -6.84 -23.82 -7.43
CA LEU A 174 -7.34 -24.87 -6.54
C LEU A 174 -8.26 -24.34 -5.44
N LEU A 175 -8.01 -23.13 -4.92
CA LEU A 175 -8.87 -22.48 -3.93
C LEU A 175 -10.22 -22.01 -4.48
N GLU A 176 -10.34 -21.77 -5.79
CA GLU A 176 -11.62 -21.43 -6.42
C GLU A 176 -12.64 -22.58 -6.27
N GLY A 177 -12.16 -23.83 -6.30
CA GLY A 177 -13.00 -25.02 -6.16
C GLY A 177 -12.92 -25.74 -4.80
N LYS A 178 -11.99 -25.36 -3.92
CA LYS A 178 -11.69 -26.07 -2.66
C LYS A 178 -11.41 -25.11 -1.50
N GLY A 179 -11.81 -25.48 -0.29
CA GLY A 179 -11.42 -24.74 0.92
C GLY A 179 -9.96 -25.00 1.34
N VAL A 180 -9.38 -24.12 2.15
CA VAL A 180 -8.02 -24.29 2.70
C VAL A 180 -7.88 -25.61 3.45
N GLN A 181 -8.89 -25.99 4.25
CA GLN A 181 -8.88 -27.23 5.03
C GLN A 181 -8.85 -28.46 4.13
N GLU A 182 -9.52 -28.40 2.98
CA GLU A 182 -9.51 -29.48 2.00
C GLU A 182 -8.15 -29.60 1.32
N LEU A 183 -7.53 -28.49 0.94
CA LEU A 183 -6.17 -28.50 0.36
C LEU A 183 -5.12 -29.03 1.34
N VAL A 184 -5.27 -28.77 2.63
CA VAL A 184 -4.42 -29.37 3.67
C VAL A 184 -4.68 -30.87 3.78
N ALA A 185 -5.94 -31.31 3.78
CA ALA A 185 -6.30 -32.73 3.83
C ALA A 185 -5.79 -33.53 2.61
N LEU A 186 -5.73 -32.88 1.44
CA LEU A 186 -5.17 -33.44 0.20
C LEU A 186 -3.64 -33.38 0.14
N GLY A 187 -2.96 -32.82 1.15
CA GLY A 187 -1.50 -32.68 1.18
C GLY A 187 -0.95 -31.65 0.20
N VAL A 188 -1.80 -30.83 -0.42
CA VAL A 188 -1.40 -29.74 -1.33
C VAL A 188 -0.79 -28.58 -0.55
N LEU A 189 -1.36 -28.28 0.62
CA LEU A 189 -0.84 -27.28 1.56
C LEU A 189 -0.33 -27.97 2.84
N PRO A 190 0.75 -27.47 3.46
CA PRO A 190 1.23 -28.03 4.72
C PRO A 190 0.22 -27.79 5.85
N SER A 191 0.17 -28.68 6.85
CA SER A 191 -0.72 -28.54 8.02
C SER A 191 -0.50 -27.24 8.79
N SER A 192 0.76 -26.79 8.87
CA SER A 192 1.15 -25.51 9.47
C SER A 192 0.50 -24.29 8.79
N PHE A 193 0.03 -24.41 7.55
CA PHE A 193 -0.69 -23.36 6.84
C PHE A 193 -2.01 -23.02 7.53
N ALA A 194 -2.81 -24.04 7.89
CA ALA A 194 -4.10 -23.83 8.55
C ALA A 194 -3.95 -23.25 9.96
N GLU A 195 -2.88 -23.62 10.67
CA GLU A 195 -2.55 -23.06 11.98
C GLU A 195 -2.16 -21.59 11.88
N ARG A 196 -1.30 -21.25 10.91
CA ARG A 196 -0.90 -19.88 10.62
C ARG A 196 -2.11 -19.02 10.25
N GLU A 197 -2.98 -19.50 9.35
CA GLU A 197 -4.19 -18.76 8.94
C GLU A 197 -5.10 -18.46 10.14
N LYS A 198 -5.29 -19.42 11.04
CA LYS A 198 -6.06 -19.20 12.28
C LYS A 198 -5.41 -18.16 13.18
N GLY A 199 -4.08 -18.18 13.31
CA GLY A 199 -3.33 -17.20 14.10
C GLY A 199 -3.44 -15.78 13.52
N GLU A 200 -3.24 -15.64 12.20
CA GLU A 200 -3.34 -14.38 11.47
C GLU A 200 -4.75 -13.79 11.55
N ARG A 201 -5.80 -14.62 11.45
CA ARG A 201 -7.19 -14.18 11.62
C ARG A 201 -7.44 -13.62 13.02
N LYS A 202 -7.00 -14.33 14.06
CA LYS A 202 -7.16 -13.87 15.45
C LYS A 202 -6.42 -12.56 15.71
N GLU A 203 -5.20 -12.42 15.20
CA GLU A 203 -4.44 -11.17 15.36
C GLU A 203 -5.11 -10.02 14.62
N ARG A 204 -5.68 -10.27 13.43
CA ARG A 204 -6.45 -9.27 12.69
C ARG A 204 -7.68 -8.78 13.45
N GLU A 205 -8.49 -9.70 13.97
CA GLU A 205 -9.67 -9.37 14.80
C GLU A 205 -9.25 -8.57 16.05
N ARG A 206 -8.11 -8.91 16.65
CA ARG A 206 -7.55 -8.19 17.80
C ARG A 206 -7.12 -6.77 17.44
N VAL A 207 -6.39 -6.61 16.35
CA VAL A 207 -5.94 -5.29 15.86
C VAL A 207 -7.13 -4.43 15.47
N GLU A 208 -8.12 -4.98 14.77
CA GLU A 208 -9.35 -4.29 14.41
C GLU A 208 -10.11 -3.80 15.66
N SER A 209 -10.28 -4.67 16.67
CA SER A 209 -10.86 -4.27 17.95
C SER A 209 -10.08 -3.15 18.64
N MET A 210 -8.74 -3.17 18.56
CA MET A 210 -7.89 -2.12 19.12
C MET A 210 -8.05 -0.79 18.36
N LEU A 211 -8.07 -0.82 17.03
CA LEU A 211 -8.26 0.35 16.18
C LEU A 211 -9.62 1.01 16.41
N VAL A 212 -10.71 0.23 16.48
CA VAL A 212 -12.05 0.72 16.80
C VAL A 212 -12.05 1.48 18.13
N LYS A 213 -11.44 0.90 19.17
CA LYS A 213 -11.31 1.56 20.48
C LYS A 213 -10.49 2.84 20.42
N MET A 214 -9.43 2.88 19.60
CA MET A 214 -8.61 4.09 19.41
C MET A 214 -9.39 5.20 18.70
N VAL A 215 -10.17 4.85 17.67
CA VAL A 215 -11.04 5.80 16.94
C VAL A 215 -12.12 6.34 17.86
N GLU A 216 -12.87 5.49 18.56
CA GLU A 216 -13.89 5.93 19.54
C GLU A 216 -13.31 6.84 20.62
N LYS A 217 -12.09 6.55 21.09
CA LYS A 217 -11.39 7.38 22.08
C LYS A 217 -10.98 8.73 21.50
N LYS A 218 -10.58 8.77 20.22
CA LYS A 218 -10.26 10.01 19.51
C LYS A 218 -11.51 10.86 19.31
N GLU A 219 -12.62 10.29 18.83
CA GLU A 219 -13.90 11.00 18.67
C GLU A 219 -14.41 11.57 20.01
N LYS A 220 -14.30 10.81 21.10
CA LYS A 220 -14.64 11.31 22.44
C LYS A 220 -13.74 12.45 22.91
N ARG A 221 -12.47 12.46 22.51
CA ARG A 221 -11.53 13.56 22.82
C ARG A 221 -11.84 14.79 21.98
N ASP A 222 -12.13 14.61 20.70
CA ASP A 222 -12.44 15.69 19.77
C ASP A 222 -13.76 16.37 20.17
N LYS A 223 -14.82 15.60 20.48
CA LYS A 223 -16.07 16.16 21.04
C LYS A 223 -15.86 16.95 22.33
N LYS A 224 -15.07 16.43 23.27
CA LYS A 224 -14.74 17.15 24.52
C LYS A 224 -13.98 18.45 24.26
N ARG A 225 -13.15 18.48 23.21
CA ARG A 225 -12.40 19.68 22.83
C ARG A 225 -13.33 20.72 22.22
N GLU A 226 -14.21 20.32 21.31
CA GLU A 226 -15.25 21.19 20.72
C GLU A 226 -16.16 21.78 21.82
N GLU A 227 -16.64 20.97 22.76
CA GLU A 227 -17.46 21.45 23.89
C GLU A 227 -16.72 22.45 24.80
N LYS A 228 -15.39 22.32 24.91
CA LYS A 228 -14.56 23.24 25.71
C LYS A 228 -14.34 24.56 24.98
N GLU A 229 -14.03 24.50 23.68
CA GLU A 229 -13.88 25.68 22.82
C GLU A 229 -15.21 26.47 22.72
N GLU A 230 -16.36 25.79 22.67
CA GLU A 230 -17.68 26.45 22.66
C GLU A 230 -18.03 27.14 23.99
N LYS A 231 -17.59 26.57 25.13
CA LYS A 231 -17.78 27.18 26.45
C LYS A 231 -16.87 28.39 26.65
N GLU A 232 -15.60 28.29 26.26
CA GLU A 232 -14.64 29.40 26.34
C GLU A 232 -15.09 30.58 25.45
N GLY A 233 -15.57 30.31 24.23
CA GLY A 233 -16.12 31.37 23.36
C GLY A 233 -17.38 32.06 23.89
N LYS A 234 -18.24 31.35 24.66
CA LYS A 234 -19.41 31.95 25.32
C LYS A 234 -19.02 32.83 26.52
N GLU A 235 -18.06 32.41 27.33
CA GLU A 235 -17.55 33.21 28.46
C GLU A 235 -16.83 34.48 27.99
N GLU A 236 -16.04 34.42 26.92
CA GLU A 236 -15.41 35.61 26.31
C GLU A 236 -16.46 36.58 25.77
N GLY A 237 -17.50 36.08 25.10
CA GLY A 237 -18.61 36.89 24.59
C GLY A 237 -19.39 37.61 25.71
N GLU A 238 -19.67 36.93 26.82
CA GLU A 238 -20.35 37.55 27.97
C GLU A 238 -19.50 38.59 28.69
N ASN A 239 -18.18 38.38 28.80
CA ASN A 239 -17.26 39.35 29.39
C ASN A 239 -17.12 40.60 28.52
N GLU A 240 -17.03 40.46 27.21
CA GLU A 240 -17.06 41.61 26.29
C GLU A 240 -18.36 42.41 26.38
N GLU A 241 -19.50 41.73 26.53
CA GLU A 241 -20.80 42.40 26.63
C GLU A 241 -20.94 43.14 27.97
N LYS A 242 -20.40 42.58 29.06
CA LYS A 242 -20.30 43.25 30.37
C LYS A 242 -19.39 44.46 30.32
N GLU A 243 -18.21 44.37 29.72
CA GLU A 243 -17.31 45.52 29.53
C GLU A 243 -17.97 46.63 28.69
N LYS A 244 -18.66 46.28 27.60
CA LYS A 244 -19.38 47.25 26.75
C LYS A 244 -20.52 47.93 27.51
N LYS A 245 -21.19 47.22 28.43
CA LYS A 245 -22.25 47.79 29.30
C LYS A 245 -21.67 48.68 30.40
N GLU A 246 -20.52 48.37 30.97
CA GLU A 246 -19.83 49.23 31.95
C GLU A 246 -19.26 50.50 31.32
N LYS A 247 -18.68 50.41 30.11
CA LYS A 247 -18.19 51.58 29.35
C LYS A 247 -19.31 52.55 28.94
N LYS A 248 -20.57 52.10 28.87
CA LYS A 248 -21.75 52.94 28.59
C LYS A 248 -22.38 53.59 29.83
N LYS A 249 -21.96 53.20 31.04
CA LYS A 249 -22.48 53.73 32.32
C LYS A 249 -21.55 54.75 33.00
N LYS A 250 -20.36 55.02 32.43
CA LYS A 250 -19.46 56.13 32.78
C LYS A 250 -19.63 57.24 31.76
#